data_AF-A0A831NW84-F1
#
_entry.id   AF-A0A831NW84-F1
#
_cell.length_a   1.000
_cell.length_b   1.000
_cell.length_c   1.000
_cell.angle_alpha   90.00
_cell.angle_beta   90.00
_cell.angle_gamma   90.00
#
_symmetry.space_group_name_H-M   'P 1'
#
loop_
_entity.id
_entity.type
_entity.pdbx_description
1 polymer ?
#
loop_
_entity_poly.entity_id
_entity_poly.type
_entity_poly.pdbx_seq_one_letter_code
_entity_poly.pdbx_strand_id
1 'polypeptide(L)'
;LRHLILIVVESAASIAIHILSEAFNESAESYGEAFIKLAYRGVLSSDVAEEMALLAKLRNLIVHRYWLVDDIRIYEEAKSSGISVIKKF
;
A
#
# COMPACT_ATOMS: atom_id res chain seq x y z
N LEU A 1 -14.11 -3.18 8.96
CA LEU A 1 -12.93 -3.80 8.30
C LEU A 1 -12.39 -2.95 7.15
N ARG A 2 -13.20 -2.61 6.14
CA ARG A 2 -12.82 -1.74 5.00
C ARG A 2 -12.11 -0.44 5.40
N HIS A 3 -12.66 0.29 6.37
CA HIS A 3 -12.08 1.54 6.87
C HIS A 3 -10.71 1.36 7.54
N LEU A 4 -10.48 0.23 8.21
CA LEU A 4 -9.19 -0.05 8.84
C LEU A 4 -8.09 -0.30 7.79
N ILE A 5 -8.43 -0.97 6.68
CA ILE A 5 -7.50 -1.18 5.56
C ILE A 5 -7.08 0.16 4.96
N LEU A 6 -8.02 1.09 4.77
CA LEU A 6 -7.73 2.46 4.31
C LEU A 6 -6.71 3.16 5.21
N ILE A 7 -7.02 3.25 6.51
CA ILE A 7 -6.16 3.95 7.48
C ILE A 7 -4.75 3.35 7.51
N VAL A 8 -4.65 2.02 7.57
CA VAL A 8 -3.35 1.34 7.68
C VAL A 8 -2.51 1.55 6.43
N VAL A 9 -3.11 1.41 5.24
CA VAL A 9 -2.39 1.57 3.97
C VAL A 9 -1.97 3.03 3.76
N GLU A 10 -2.82 4.00 4.10
CA GLU A 10 -2.46 5.43 4.05
C GLU A 10 -1.34 5.76 5.03
N SER A 11 -1.42 5.27 6.26
CA SER A 11 -0.38 5.51 7.27
C SER A 11 0.97 4.91 6.83
N ALA A 12 0.97 3.68 6.32
CA ALA A 12 2.17 3.02 5.81
C ALA A 12 2.76 3.77 4.60
N ALA A 13 1.92 4.24 3.68
CA ALA A 13 2.38 5.01 2.53
C ALA A 13 2.95 6.38 2.94
N SER A 14 2.33 7.05 3.92
CA SER A 14 2.88 8.29 4.48
C SER A 14 4.26 8.10 5.11
N ILE A 15 4.46 6.99 5.85
CA ILE A 15 5.78 6.62 6.38
C ILE A 15 6.76 6.39 5.22
N ALA A 16 6.36 5.63 4.20
CA ALA A 16 7.23 5.33 3.07
C ALA A 16 7.69 6.59 2.33
N ILE A 17 6.77 7.52 2.06
CA ILE A 17 7.06 8.81 1.44
C ILE A 17 7.96 9.66 2.32
N HIS A 18 7.72 9.68 3.64
CA HIS A 18 8.56 10.42 4.57
C HIS A 18 10.00 9.90 4.57
N ILE A 19 10.19 8.57 4.58
CA ILE A 19 11.53 7.96 4.48
C ILE A 19 12.20 8.35 3.14
N LEU A 20 11.48 8.27 2.02
CA LEU A 20 12.02 8.66 0.71
C LEU A 20 12.47 10.12 0.67
N SER A 21 11.66 11.01 1.24
CA SER A 21 11.99 12.44 1.32
C SER A 21 13.22 12.68 2.19
N GLU A 22 13.22 12.20 3.44
CA GLU A 22 14.25 12.57 4.41
C GLU A 22 15.57 11.82 4.21
N ALA A 23 15.54 10.54 3.84
CA ALA A 23 16.74 9.72 3.72
C ALA A 23 17.34 9.72 2.31
N PHE A 24 16.53 9.96 1.28
CA PHE A 24 16.95 9.81 -0.12
C PHE A 24 16.69 11.05 -0.98
N ASN A 25 16.02 12.07 -0.46
CA ASN A 25 15.62 13.27 -1.20
C ASN A 25 14.84 12.92 -2.50
N GLU A 26 14.01 11.89 -2.42
CA GLU A 26 13.15 11.41 -3.51
C GLU A 26 11.68 11.60 -3.19
N SER A 27 10.88 11.81 -4.23
CA SER A 27 9.42 11.79 -4.16
C SER A 27 8.86 10.52 -4.81
N ALA A 28 7.58 10.24 -4.58
CA ALA A 28 6.83 9.21 -5.29
C ALA A 28 5.52 9.81 -5.84
N GLU A 29 5.15 9.43 -7.05
CA GLU A 29 3.91 9.84 -7.74
C GLU A 29 2.69 9.05 -7.24
N SER A 30 2.93 7.90 -6.58
CA SER A 30 1.88 7.10 -5.96
C SER A 30 2.35 6.37 -4.69
N TYR A 31 1.41 5.93 -3.87
CA TYR A 31 1.70 5.11 -2.69
C TYR A 31 2.38 3.79 -3.05
N GLY A 32 1.93 3.12 -4.13
CA GLY A 32 2.56 1.89 -4.59
C GLY A 32 4.02 2.12 -5.00
N GLU A 33 4.28 3.20 -5.73
CA GLU A 33 5.63 3.57 -6.12
C GLU A 33 6.54 3.88 -4.93
N ALA A 34 6.01 4.49 -3.85
CA ALA A 34 6.78 4.75 -2.65
C ALA A 34 7.37 3.45 -2.06
N PHE A 35 6.57 2.39 -1.96
CA PHE A 35 7.05 1.09 -1.48
C PHE A 35 8.10 0.47 -2.41
N ILE A 36 7.88 0.54 -3.73
CA ILE A 36 8.83 0.02 -4.73
C ILE A 36 10.18 0.77 -4.68
N LYS A 37 10.16 2.10 -4.55
CA LYS A 37 11.37 2.91 -4.38
C LYS A 37 12.13 2.54 -3.10
N LEU A 38 11.43 2.30 -2.00
CA LEU A 38 12.08 1.83 -0.77
C LEU A 38 12.74 0.45 -0.93
N ALA A 39 12.19 -0.45 -1.73
CA ALA A 39 12.88 -1.71 -2.06
C ALA A 39 14.15 -1.48 -2.90
N TYR A 40 14.11 -0.58 -3.89
CA TYR A 40 15.32 -0.21 -4.65
C TYR A 40 16.40 0.40 -3.77
N ARG A 41 16.01 1.10 -2.69
CA ARG A 41 16.93 1.65 -1.68
C ARG A 41 17.37 0.63 -0.62
N GLY A 42 16.87 -0.61 -0.68
CA GLY A 42 17.20 -1.67 0.27
C GLY A 42 16.56 -1.52 1.65
N VAL A 43 15.56 -0.63 1.80
CA VAL A 43 14.82 -0.42 3.07
C VAL A 43 13.77 -1.52 3.26
N LEU A 44 13.12 -1.94 2.17
CA LEU A 44 12.18 -3.04 2.14
C LEU A 44 12.74 -4.19 1.31
N SER A 45 12.35 -5.42 1.62
CA SER A 45 12.51 -6.52 0.69
C SER A 45 11.53 -6.37 -0.48
N SER A 46 11.88 -6.89 -1.65
CA SER A 46 11.05 -6.77 -2.86
C SER A 46 9.66 -7.38 -2.68
N ASP A 47 9.55 -8.51 -1.96
CA ASP A 47 8.27 -9.16 -1.67
C ASP A 47 7.34 -8.26 -0.84
N VAL A 48 7.87 -7.63 0.22
CA VAL A 48 7.09 -6.72 1.07
C VAL A 48 6.66 -5.49 0.28
N ALA A 49 7.54 -4.92 -0.54
CA ALA A 49 7.20 -3.76 -1.35
C ALA A 49 6.13 -4.05 -2.39
N GLU A 50 6.20 -5.19 -3.08
CA GLU A 50 5.19 -5.62 -4.06
C GLU A 50 3.83 -5.87 -3.40
N GLU A 51 3.79 -6.60 -2.28
CA GLU A 51 2.57 -6.85 -1.53
C GLU A 51 1.94 -5.55 -0.97
N MET A 52 2.75 -4.62 -0.45
CA MET A 52 2.28 -3.30 0.00
C MET A 52 1.77 -2.44 -1.16
N ALA A 53 2.39 -2.51 -2.34
CA ALA A 53 1.92 -1.82 -3.53
C ALA A 53 0.56 -2.37 -4.02
N LEU A 54 0.34 -3.68 -3.91
CA LEU A 54 -0.98 -4.30 -4.18
C LEU A 54 -2.04 -3.81 -3.19
N LEU A 55 -1.71 -3.70 -1.90
CA LEU A 55 -2.62 -3.12 -0.90
C LEU A 55 -2.93 -1.64 -1.17
N ALA A 56 -1.96 -0.85 -1.62
CA ALA A 56 -2.19 0.53 -2.06
C ALA A 56 -3.17 0.61 -3.24
N LYS A 57 -3.06 -0.33 -4.20
CA LYS A 57 -3.99 -0.43 -5.33
C LYS A 57 -5.40 -0.82 -4.88
N LEU A 58 -5.53 -1.76 -3.94
CA LEU A 58 -6.81 -2.13 -3.33
C LEU A 58 -7.44 -0.94 -2.61
N ARG A 59 -6.66 -0.15 -1.86
CA ARG A 59 -7.14 1.09 -1.23
C ARG A 59 -7.71 2.04 -2.28
N ASN A 60 -7.04 2.22 -3.43
CA ASN A 60 -7.55 3.07 -4.51
C ASN A 60 -8.87 2.54 -5.07
N LEU A 61 -9.02 1.23 -5.27
CA LEU A 61 -10.28 0.63 -5.70
C LEU A 61 -11.40 0.86 -4.68
N ILE A 62 -11.10 0.74 -3.38
CA ILE A 62 -12.06 1.00 -2.32
C ILE A 62 -12.50 2.47 -2.34
N VAL A 63 -11.58 3.43 -2.45
CA VAL A 63 -11.87 4.87 -2.51
C VAL A 63 -12.66 5.23 -3.77
N HIS A 64 -12.19 4.82 -4.95
CA HIS A 64 -12.80 5.22 -6.21
C HIS A 64 -14.15 4.57 -6.46
N ARG A 65 -14.37 3.35 -5.96
CA ARG A 65 -15.64 2.67 -6.12
C ARG A 65 -16.62 2.91 -4.97
N TYR A 66 -16.42 3.92 -4.12
CA TYR A 66 -17.44 4.37 -3.15
C TYR A 66 -18.84 4.57 -3.77
N TRP A 67 -18.94 4.69 -5.10
CA TRP A 67 -20.21 4.86 -5.81
C TRP A 67 -20.91 3.58 -6.31
N LEU A 68 -20.19 2.45 -6.47
CA LEU A 68 -20.71 1.21 -7.07
C LEU A 68 -19.83 0.02 -6.63
N VAL A 69 -20.03 -0.60 -5.45
CA VAL A 69 -19.36 -1.90 -5.17
C VAL A 69 -20.21 -2.94 -4.49
N ASP A 70 -20.22 -4.05 -5.22
CA ASP A 70 -20.37 -5.46 -4.88
C ASP A 70 -19.20 -5.96 -3.97
N ASP A 71 -19.48 -6.17 -2.68
CA ASP A 71 -18.51 -6.48 -1.60
C ASP A 71 -17.58 -7.68 -1.86
N ILE A 72 -17.97 -8.60 -2.75
CA ILE A 72 -17.29 -9.89 -3.01
C ILE A 72 -15.88 -9.67 -3.59
N ARG A 73 -15.73 -8.74 -4.54
CA ARG A 73 -14.44 -8.50 -5.21
C ARG A 73 -13.39 -7.89 -4.28
N ILE A 74 -13.81 -7.04 -3.35
CA ILE A 74 -12.92 -6.45 -2.35
C ILE A 74 -12.40 -7.54 -1.40
N TYR A 75 -13.27 -8.48 -1.02
CA TYR A 75 -12.88 -9.59 -0.16
C TYR A 75 -11.83 -10.50 -0.85
N GLU A 76 -12.02 -10.82 -2.13
CA GLU A 76 -11.08 -11.64 -2.89
C GLU A 76 -9.71 -10.96 -3.07
N GLU A 77 -9.69 -9.67 -3.42
CA GLU A 77 -8.44 -8.92 -3.57
C GLU A 77 -7.72 -8.74 -2.22
N ALA A 78 -8.45 -8.51 -1.11
CA ALA A 78 -7.85 -8.42 0.22
C ALA A 78 -7.29 -9.75 0.72
N LYS A 79 -7.97 -10.86 0.41
CA LYS A 79 -7.53 -12.22 0.74
C LYS A 79 -6.30 -12.63 -0.10
N SER A 80 -6.25 -12.21 -1.37
CA SER A 80 -5.11 -12.41 -2.27
C SER A 80 -3.90 -11.58 -1.89
N SER A 81 -4.09 -10.33 -1.46
CA SER A 81 -3.01 -9.37 -1.16
C SER A 81 -2.46 -9.47 0.26
N GLY A 82 -2.83 -10.52 1.00
CA GLY A 82 -2.32 -10.86 2.34
C GLY A 82 -2.13 -9.67 3.28
N ILE A 83 -3.17 -9.27 4.03
CA ILE A 83 -3.08 -8.26 5.12
C ILE A 83 -1.90 -8.54 6.10
N SER A 84 -1.41 -9.78 6.16
CA SER A 84 -0.20 -10.16 6.89
C SER A 84 1.05 -9.36 6.54
N VAL A 85 1.17 -8.84 5.31
CA VAL A 85 2.33 -8.04 4.88
C VAL A 85 2.52 -6.79 5.74
N ILE A 86 1.43 -6.21 6.26
CA ILE A 86 1.47 -5.04 7.13
C ILE A 86 2.30 -5.29 8.39
N LYS A 87 2.43 -6.55 8.84
CA LYS A 87 3.27 -6.89 10.00
C LYS A 87 4.76 -6.98 9.66
N LYS A 88 5.09 -7.12 8.37
CA LYS A 88 6.46 -7.17 7.85
C LYS A 88 6.98 -5.79 7.44
N PHE A 89 6.08 -4.89 7.04
CA PHE A 89 6.36 -3.47 6.85
C PHE A 89 6.58 -2.79 8.21
#